data_AF-A0A1V5L2K7-F1
#
_entry.id   AF-A0A1V5L2K7-F1
#
_cell.length_a   1.000
_cell.length_b   1.000
_cell.length_c   1.000
_cell.angle_alpha   90.00
_cell.angle_beta   90.00
_cell.angle_gamma   90.00
#
_symmetry.space_group_name_H-M   'P 1'
#
loop_
_entity.id
_entity.type
_entity.pdbx_description
1 polymer ?
#
loop_
_entity_poly.entity_id
_entity_poly.type
_entity_poly.pdbx_seq_one_letter_code
_entity_poly.pdbx_strand_id
1 'polypeptide(L)'
;MAVAIKLVTNSGFRHTLGLPDHLAPKLYMASLALVAVFVLLNLQLRGLVLIGLGLLSNLLVIYANSGFMPLKREYFEIIASPEELELINQGLPAYNYIATGPDTPFYYLSDIFLMPHWIFITRVFSIGDVLITLGGCLFVWRYLKKPAGLSKP
;
A
#
# COMPACT_ATOMS: atom_id res chain seq x y z
N MET A 1 -13.70 -0.33 -9.30
CA MET A 1 -13.68 -1.80 -9.14
C MET A 1 -12.59 -2.28 -8.18
N ALA A 2 -11.31 -1.95 -8.39
CA ALA A 2 -10.21 -2.42 -7.53
C ALA A 2 -10.26 -1.93 -6.07
N VAL A 3 -10.68 -0.68 -5.84
CA VAL A 3 -10.87 -0.14 -4.47
C VAL A 3 -12.01 -0.86 -3.74
N ALA A 4 -13.08 -1.21 -4.45
CA ALA A 4 -14.20 -1.97 -3.89
C ALA A 4 -13.78 -3.41 -3.52
N ILE A 5 -12.95 -4.05 -4.34
CA ILE A 5 -12.40 -5.39 -4.04
C ILE A 5 -11.50 -5.30 -2.79
N LYS A 6 -10.67 -4.26 -2.67
CA LYS A 6 -9.81 -4.05 -1.49
C LYS A 6 -10.62 -3.85 -0.20
N LEU A 7 -11.71 -3.09 -0.26
CA LEU A 7 -12.64 -2.88 0.88
C LEU A 7 -13.37 -4.17 1.29
N VAL A 8 -13.78 -4.99 0.32
CA VAL A 8 -14.45 -6.28 0.57
C VAL A 8 -13.48 -7.33 1.14
N THR A 9 -12.20 -7.24 0.80
CA THR A 9 -11.19 -8.23 1.26
C THR A 9 -10.58 -7.86 2.62
N ASN A 10 -10.57 -6.57 2.99
CA ASN A 10 -9.89 -6.05 4.18
C ASN A 10 -10.82 -5.76 5.38
N SER A 11 -12.12 -6.05 5.28
CA SER A 11 -13.06 -5.83 6.37
C SER A 11 -13.83 -7.11 6.65
N GLY A 12 -14.39 -7.25 7.86
CA GLY A 12 -15.23 -8.39 8.29
C GLY A 12 -16.44 -8.71 7.40
N PHE A 13 -16.59 -8.01 6.27
CA PHE A 13 -17.51 -8.29 5.16
C PHE A 13 -17.26 -9.61 4.41
N ARG A 14 -16.07 -10.23 4.56
CA ARG A 14 -15.77 -11.54 3.97
C ARG A 14 -16.74 -12.63 4.43
N HIS A 15 -17.17 -12.58 5.71
CA HIS A 15 -18.10 -13.56 6.28
C HIS A 15 -19.57 -13.32 5.88
N THR A 16 -19.97 -12.09 5.58
CA THR A 16 -21.35 -11.75 5.21
C THR A 16 -21.73 -12.16 3.77
N LEU A 17 -20.74 -12.42 2.91
CA LEU A 17 -20.94 -12.71 1.48
C LEU A 17 -20.70 -14.19 1.08
N GLY A 18 -20.29 -15.06 2.02
CA GLY A 18 -20.13 -16.50 1.75
C GLY A 18 -19.11 -16.85 0.65
N LEU A 19 -18.10 -16.00 0.44
CA LEU A 19 -17.10 -16.23 -0.59
C LEU A 19 -16.15 -17.37 -0.17
N PRO A 20 -15.89 -18.37 -1.05
CA PRO A 20 -14.98 -19.48 -0.73
C PRO A 20 -13.55 -18.99 -0.43
N ASP A 21 -12.95 -19.51 0.65
CA ASP A 21 -11.64 -19.07 1.18
C ASP A 21 -10.48 -19.11 0.16
N HIS A 22 -10.56 -19.99 -0.84
CA HIS A 22 -9.53 -20.15 -1.87
C HIS A 22 -9.68 -19.18 -3.05
N LEU A 23 -10.85 -18.56 -3.23
CA LEU A 23 -11.15 -17.67 -4.35
C LEU A 23 -10.80 -16.22 -4.02
N ALA A 24 -11.01 -15.81 -2.77
CA ALA A 24 -10.79 -14.44 -2.33
C ALA A 24 -9.31 -13.97 -2.45
N PRO A 25 -8.29 -14.77 -2.12
CA PRO A 25 -6.88 -14.39 -2.33
C PRO A 25 -6.53 -14.24 -3.81
N LYS A 26 -7.05 -15.13 -4.68
CA LYS A 26 -6.81 -15.10 -6.13
C LYS A 26 -7.41 -13.86 -6.79
N LEU A 27 -8.64 -13.50 -6.40
CA LEU A 27 -9.32 -12.29 -6.87
C LEU A 27 -8.60 -11.01 -6.41
N TYR A 28 -8.07 -11.03 -5.19
CA TYR A 28 -7.25 -9.94 -4.66
C TYR A 28 -5.97 -9.74 -5.47
N MET A 29 -5.23 -10.82 -5.74
CA MET A 29 -4.03 -10.79 -6.57
C MET A 29 -4.33 -10.33 -8.01
N ALA A 30 -5.41 -10.83 -8.62
CA ALA A 30 -5.83 -10.39 -9.95
C ALA A 30 -6.21 -8.91 -9.99
N SER A 31 -6.87 -8.39 -8.95
CA SER A 31 -7.20 -6.97 -8.84
C SER A 31 -5.95 -6.10 -8.71
N LEU A 32 -4.95 -6.52 -7.94
CA LEU A 32 -3.67 -5.82 -7.84
C LEU A 32 -2.93 -5.80 -9.18
N ALA A 33 -2.89 -6.95 -9.88
CA ALA A 33 -2.28 -7.05 -11.20
C ALA A 33 -2.95 -6.12 -12.22
N LEU A 34 -4.29 -6.05 -12.25
CA LEU A 34 -5.02 -5.15 -13.15
C LEU A 34 -4.74 -3.67 -12.87
N VAL A 35 -4.66 -3.26 -11.60
CA VAL A 35 -4.29 -1.89 -11.23
C VAL A 35 -2.86 -1.58 -11.66
N ALA A 36 -1.93 -2.51 -11.45
CA ALA A 36 -0.55 -2.35 -11.88
C ALA A 36 -0.45 -2.20 -13.42
N VAL A 37 -1.13 -3.07 -14.17
CA VAL A 37 -1.18 -2.97 -15.65
C VAL A 37 -1.79 -1.63 -16.08
N PHE A 38 -2.89 -1.19 -15.45
CA PHE A 38 -3.49 0.11 -15.76
C PHE A 38 -2.50 1.26 -15.54
N VAL A 39 -1.79 1.28 -14.40
CA VAL A 39 -0.78 2.31 -14.10
C VAL A 39 0.33 2.29 -15.15
N LEU A 40 0.84 1.11 -15.50
CA LEU A 40 1.90 0.93 -16.50
C LEU A 40 1.48 1.42 -17.89
N LEU A 41 0.25 1.09 -18.33
CA LEU A 41 -0.27 1.53 -19.62
C LEU A 41 -0.55 3.04 -19.68
N ASN A 42 -0.65 3.71 -18.52
CA ASN A 42 -1.05 5.12 -18.43
C ASN A 42 0.04 6.02 -17.81
N LEU A 43 1.31 5.60 -17.79
CA LEU A 43 2.42 6.41 -17.25
C LEU A 43 2.54 7.80 -17.89
N GLN A 44 1.97 8.01 -19.08
CA GLN A 44 1.93 9.32 -19.75
C GLN A 44 1.03 10.34 -19.03
N LEU A 45 0.08 9.91 -18.18
CA LEU A 45 -0.78 10.83 -17.44
C LEU A 45 -0.03 11.40 -16.23
N ARG A 46 -0.19 12.71 -16.01
CA ARG A 46 0.46 13.42 -14.90
C ARG A 46 0.00 12.84 -13.56
N GLY A 47 0.96 12.46 -12.71
CA GLY A 47 0.72 11.80 -11.42
C GLY A 47 0.94 10.30 -11.44
N LEU A 48 0.67 9.61 -12.56
CA LEU A 48 0.85 8.15 -12.64
C LEU A 48 2.32 7.71 -12.62
N VAL A 49 3.24 8.54 -13.09
CA VAL A 49 4.68 8.30 -12.93
C VAL A 49 5.08 8.21 -11.44
N LEU A 50 4.60 9.14 -10.61
CA LEU A 50 4.88 9.13 -9.18
C LEU A 50 4.27 7.91 -8.49
N ILE A 51 3.03 7.55 -8.87
CA ILE A 51 2.38 6.32 -8.40
C ILE A 51 3.22 5.09 -8.79
N GLY A 52 3.66 5.01 -10.05
CA GLY A 52 4.49 3.91 -10.54
C GLY A 52 5.82 3.80 -9.80
N LEU A 53 6.51 4.91 -9.56
CA LEU A 53 7.76 4.93 -8.79
C LEU A 53 7.56 4.48 -7.35
N GLY A 54 6.49 4.95 -6.69
CA GLY A 54 6.18 4.52 -5.32
C GLY A 54 5.82 3.04 -5.23
N LEU A 55 5.03 2.53 -6.18
CA LEU A 55 4.70 1.10 -6.26
C LEU A 55 5.95 0.25 -6.53
N LEU A 56 6.81 0.67 -7.46
CA LEU A 56 8.05 -0.04 -7.77
C LEU A 56 9.00 -0.05 -6.56
N SER A 57 9.12 1.08 -5.87
CA SER A 57 9.88 1.18 -4.62
C SER A 57 9.43 0.15 -3.59
N ASN A 58 8.12 0.11 -3.29
CA ASN A 58 7.58 -0.83 -2.30
C ASN A 58 7.75 -2.29 -2.76
N LEU A 59 7.55 -2.58 -4.05
CA LEU A 59 7.76 -3.92 -4.60
C LEU A 59 9.23 -4.36 -4.47
N LEU A 60 10.19 -3.48 -4.74
CA LEU A 60 11.61 -3.78 -4.60
C LEU A 60 11.97 -4.09 -3.14
N VAL A 61 11.46 -3.30 -2.20
CA VAL A 61 11.65 -3.54 -0.75
C VAL A 61 11.09 -4.91 -0.36
N ILE A 62 9.82 -5.17 -0.71
CA ILE A 62 9.15 -6.44 -0.38
C ILE A 62 9.90 -7.62 -0.99
N TYR A 63 10.29 -7.52 -2.27
CA TYR A 63 11.03 -8.58 -2.97
C TYR A 63 12.39 -8.87 -2.31
N ALA A 64 13.14 -7.82 -1.96
CA ALA A 64 14.44 -7.96 -1.32
C ALA A 64 14.37 -8.48 0.13
N ASN A 65 13.19 -8.43 0.75
CA ASN A 65 12.91 -8.89 2.11
C ASN A 65 12.00 -10.13 2.12
N SER A 66 12.21 -11.06 1.17
CA SER A 66 11.55 -12.37 1.11
C SER A 66 10.01 -12.32 1.01
N GLY A 67 9.46 -11.24 0.47
CA GLY A 67 8.01 -11.06 0.31
C GLY A 67 7.32 -10.33 1.45
N PHE A 68 8.07 -9.80 2.43
CA PHE A 68 7.52 -9.05 3.56
C PHE A 68 7.94 -7.59 3.50
N MET A 69 7.05 -6.69 3.89
CA MET A 69 7.37 -5.28 4.06
C MET A 69 8.08 -5.10 5.40
N PRO A 70 9.33 -4.63 5.45
CA PRO A 70 9.97 -4.33 6.71
C PRO A 70 9.26 -3.16 7.38
N LEU A 71 9.06 -3.30 8.69
CA LEU A 71 8.43 -2.30 9.51
C LEU A 71 9.34 -2.02 10.69
N LYS A 72 9.50 -0.73 11.02
CA LYS A 72 10.42 -0.33 12.09
C LYS A 72 10.06 -1.02 13.40
N ARG A 73 11.01 -1.77 13.97
CA ARG A 73 10.75 -2.65 15.12
C ARG A 73 9.98 -1.97 16.26
N GLU A 74 10.35 -0.73 16.58
CA GLU A 74 9.73 0.04 17.67
C GLU A 74 8.23 0.32 17.47
N TYR A 75 7.73 0.28 16.24
CA TYR A 75 6.33 0.59 15.96
C TYR A 75 5.41 -0.62 16.11
N PHE A 76 5.94 -1.84 16.19
CA PHE A 76 5.13 -3.03 16.45
C PHE A 76 4.39 -2.92 17.79
N GLU A 77 5.00 -2.32 18.81
CA GLU A 77 4.36 -2.09 20.11
C GLU A 77 3.10 -1.22 20.03
N ILE A 78 2.96 -0.43 18.97
CA ILE A 78 1.86 0.51 18.76
C ILE A 78 0.75 -0.09 17.89
N ILE A 79 1.10 -1.01 16.99
CA ILE A 79 0.23 -1.42 15.88
C ILE A 79 -0.11 -2.90 15.87
N ALA A 80 0.72 -3.76 16.47
CA ALA A 80 0.55 -5.21 16.42
C ALA A 80 -0.26 -5.73 17.60
N SER A 81 -0.97 -6.83 17.37
CA SER A 81 -1.59 -7.60 18.43
C SER A 81 -0.53 -8.27 19.31
N PRO A 82 -0.88 -8.71 20.54
CA PRO A 82 0.05 -9.47 21.38
C PRO A 82 0.63 -10.71 20.68
N GLU A 83 -0.19 -11.44 19.93
CA GLU A 83 0.20 -12.64 19.17
C GLU A 83 1.20 -12.30 18.04
N GLU A 84 0.96 -11.20 17.31
CA GLU A 84 1.86 -10.72 16.27
C GLU A 84 3.20 -10.25 16.86
N LEU A 85 3.17 -9.62 18.04
CA LEU A 85 4.36 -9.15 18.73
C LEU A 85 5.25 -10.33 19.17
N GLU A 86 4.66 -11.44 19.59
CA GLU A 86 5.39 -12.67 19.92
C GLU A 86 6.13 -13.24 18.70
N LEU A 87 5.47 -13.31 17.54
CA LEU A 87 6.10 -13.75 16.29
C LEU A 87 7.29 -12.86 15.91
N ILE A 88 7.10 -11.54 15.98
CA ILE A 88 8.15 -10.57 15.68
C ILE A 88 9.33 -10.66 16.66
N ASN A 89 9.06 -10.95 17.93
CA ASN A 89 10.09 -11.18 18.93
C ASN A 89 10.90 -12.46 18.69
N GLN A 90 10.31 -13.46 18.04
CA GLN A 90 10.99 -14.66 17.57
C GLN A 90 11.73 -14.46 16.23
N GLY A 91 11.67 -13.25 15.65
CA GLY A 91 12.25 -12.96 14.34
C GLY A 91 11.44 -13.50 13.17
N LEU A 92 10.18 -13.90 13.41
CA LEU A 92 9.27 -14.38 12.40
C LEU A 92 8.41 -13.23 11.84
N PRO A 93 7.98 -13.30 10.58
CA PRO A 93 7.05 -12.33 10.02
C PRO A 93 5.68 -12.43 10.69
N ALA A 94 5.00 -11.30 10.82
CA ALA A 94 3.62 -11.20 11.28
C ALA A 94 2.77 -10.52 10.19
N TYR A 95 1.73 -11.22 9.74
CA TYR A 95 0.92 -10.80 8.60
C TYR A 95 1.78 -10.53 7.35
N ASN A 96 1.81 -9.30 6.84
CA ASN A 96 2.61 -8.89 5.68
C ASN A 96 3.92 -8.19 6.09
N TYR A 97 4.23 -8.17 7.38
CA TYR A 97 5.34 -7.39 7.93
C TYR A 97 6.43 -8.27 8.54
N ILE A 98 7.66 -7.77 8.49
CA ILE A 98 8.80 -8.30 9.23
C ILE A 98 9.48 -7.16 9.97
N ALA A 99 10.07 -7.41 11.14
CA ALA A 99 10.82 -6.37 11.84
C ALA A 99 12.09 -6.00 11.08
N THR A 100 12.35 -4.70 10.99
CA THR A 100 13.65 -4.19 10.54
C THR A 100 14.78 -4.63 11.46
N GLY A 101 15.94 -4.92 10.89
CA GLY A 101 17.20 -5.19 11.57
C GLY A 101 18.39 -4.53 10.86
N PRO A 102 19.64 -4.79 11.32
CA PRO A 102 20.84 -4.18 10.76
C PRO A 102 21.04 -4.45 9.25
N ASP A 103 20.66 -5.64 8.81
CA ASP A 103 20.87 -6.10 7.43
C ASP A 103 19.65 -5.90 6.52
N THR A 104 18.60 -5.19 6.98
CA THR A 104 17.37 -4.99 6.20
C THR A 104 17.65 -4.27 4.88
N PRO A 105 17.49 -4.96 3.72
CA PRO A 105 17.66 -4.32 2.43
C PRO A 105 16.62 -3.22 2.23
N PHE A 106 17.07 -2.09 1.67
CA PHE A 106 16.22 -0.93 1.39
C PHE A 106 15.48 -0.37 2.61
N TYR A 107 16.06 -0.44 3.81
CA TYR A 107 15.49 0.07 5.06
C TYR A 107 14.82 1.46 4.93
N TYR A 108 15.45 2.42 4.26
CA TYR A 108 14.92 3.79 4.12
C TYR A 108 13.66 3.89 3.24
N LEU A 109 13.36 2.85 2.46
CA LEU A 109 12.15 2.74 1.65
C LEU A 109 11.08 1.86 2.33
N SER A 110 11.37 1.31 3.51
CA SER A 110 10.46 0.50 4.31
C SER A 110 9.47 1.36 5.14
N ASP A 111 8.58 0.70 5.89
CA ASP A 111 7.58 1.38 6.73
C ASP A 111 8.22 1.85 8.04
N ILE A 112 8.97 2.96 7.93
CA ILE A 112 9.77 3.53 9.02
C ILE A 112 9.27 4.89 9.54
N PHE A 113 8.17 5.41 8.97
CA PHE A 113 7.53 6.64 9.44
C PHE A 113 6.23 6.34 10.18
N LEU A 114 6.04 6.99 11.33
CA LEU A 114 4.76 6.98 12.04
C LEU A 114 3.83 8.02 11.43
N MET A 115 2.58 7.61 11.25
CA MET A 115 1.52 8.53 10.84
C MET A 115 1.13 9.42 12.03
N PRO A 116 0.77 10.71 11.80
CA PRO A 116 0.21 11.55 12.85
C PRO A 116 -1.04 10.93 13.48
N HIS A 117 -1.20 11.10 14.79
CA HIS A 117 -2.26 10.49 15.61
C HIS A 117 -3.69 10.77 15.13
N TRP A 118 -3.93 11.84 14.37
CA TRP A 118 -5.24 12.21 13.83
C TRP A 118 -5.62 11.44 12.55
N ILE A 119 -4.72 10.64 11.98
CA ILE A 119 -4.98 9.82 10.79
C ILE A 119 -5.25 8.39 11.24
N PHE A 120 -6.50 7.94 11.09
CA PHE A 120 -6.96 6.64 11.62
C PHE A 120 -6.85 5.48 10.62
N ILE A 121 -6.37 5.72 9.40
CA ILE A 121 -6.42 4.75 8.30
C ILE A 121 -5.20 3.82 8.31
N THR A 122 -4.01 4.37 8.52
CA THR A 122 -2.76 3.62 8.69
C THR A 122 -1.94 4.27 9.79
N ARG A 123 -1.19 3.47 10.56
CA ARG A 123 -0.35 3.96 11.65
C ARG A 123 1.12 4.17 11.24
N VAL A 124 1.52 3.53 10.14
CA VAL A 124 2.86 3.67 9.56
C VAL A 124 2.75 3.92 8.06
N PHE A 125 3.84 4.42 7.46
CA PHE A 125 3.97 4.59 6.02
C PHE A 125 5.45 4.60 5.58
N SER A 126 5.66 4.39 4.28
CA SER A 126 6.97 4.44 3.59
C SER A 126 7.12 5.65 2.67
N ILE A 127 8.33 5.85 2.14
CA ILE A 127 8.57 6.83 1.05
C ILE A 127 7.74 6.48 -0.19
N GLY A 128 7.58 5.19 -0.50
CA GLY A 128 6.78 4.77 -1.64
C GLY A 128 5.30 5.14 -1.48
N ASP A 129 4.76 5.05 -0.26
CA ASP A 129 3.39 5.51 0.02
C ASP A 129 3.24 7.01 -0.19
N VAL A 130 4.23 7.82 0.22
CA VAL A 130 4.24 9.27 -0.06
C VAL A 130 4.19 9.54 -1.55
N LEU A 131 5.01 8.85 -2.35
CA LEU A 131 5.01 8.99 -3.81
C LEU A 131 3.66 8.59 -4.43
N ILE A 132 3.07 7.49 -3.98
CA ILE A 132 1.74 7.04 -4.42
C ILE A 132 0.68 8.09 -4.08
N THR A 133 0.66 8.59 -2.85
CA THR A 133 -0.30 9.58 -2.41
C THR A 133 -0.15 10.89 -3.17
N LEU A 134 1.07 11.43 -3.30
CA LEU A 134 1.33 12.66 -4.05
C LEU A 134 0.97 12.52 -5.53
N GLY A 135 1.31 11.38 -6.13
CA GLY A 135 0.93 11.07 -7.51
C GLY A 135 -0.58 11.00 -7.70
N GLY A 136 -1.30 10.39 -6.75
CA GLY A 136 -2.76 10.37 -6.70
C GLY A 136 -3.37 11.76 -6.58
N CYS A 137 -2.86 12.58 -5.66
CA CYS A 137 -3.27 13.97 -5.50
C CYS A 137 -3.05 14.78 -6.78
N LEU A 138 -1.89 14.64 -7.43
CA LEU A 138 -1.57 15.33 -8.68
C LEU A 138 -2.50 14.90 -9.82
N PHE A 139 -2.76 13.60 -9.93
CA PHE A 139 -3.69 13.04 -10.92
C PHE A 139 -5.08 13.65 -10.71
N VAL A 140 -5.64 13.50 -9.50
CA VAL A 140 -6.96 14.02 -9.16
C VAL A 140 -7.05 15.54 -9.39
N TRP A 141 -6.07 16.32 -8.92
CA TRP A 141 -6.04 17.77 -9.10
C TRP A 141 -6.07 18.18 -10.58
N ARG A 142 -5.31 17.49 -11.42
CA ARG A 142 -5.22 17.78 -12.85
C ARG A 142 -6.54 17.49 -13.57
N TYR A 143 -7.22 16.41 -13.23
CA TYR A 143 -8.43 15.95 -13.92
C TYR A 143 -9.73 16.45 -13.29
N LEU A 144 -9.71 16.95 -12.05
CA LEU A 144 -10.83 17.68 -11.44
C LEU A 144 -10.85 19.17 -11.79
N LYS A 145 -9.71 19.77 -12.18
CA LYS A 145 -9.74 21.10 -12.81
C LYS A 145 -10.48 21.01 -14.15
N LYS A 146 -11.76 21.41 -14.17
CA LYS A 146 -12.46 21.77 -15.43
C LYS A 146 -11.55 22.71 -16.24
N PRO A 147 -11.50 22.61 -17.57
CA PRO A 147 -10.88 23.65 -18.37
C PRO A 147 -11.64 24.95 -18.08
N ALA A 148 -10.98 25.89 -17.42
CA ALA A 148 -11.47 27.25 -17.34
C ALA A 148 -11.35 27.83 -18.76
N GLY A 149 -12.46 27.88 -19.48
CA GLY A 149 -12.53 28.53 -20.79
C GLY A 149 -13.12 27.67 -21.90
N LEU A 150 -14.44 27.52 -21.87
CA LEU A 150 -15.24 27.63 -23.09
C LEU A 150 -16.31 28.71 -22.82
N SER A 151 -15.85 29.94 -22.56
CA SER A 151 -16.62 31.10 -23.01
C SER A 151 -16.46 31.13 -24.53
N LYS A 152 -17.37 30.48 -25.25
CA LYS A 152 -17.48 30.72 -26.69
C LYS A 152 -18.08 32.12 -26.89
N PRO A 153 -17.55 32.91 -27.86
CA PRO A 153 -18.17 34.16 -28.28
C PRO A 153 -19.54 33.93 -28.92
#